data_AF-A0A3A6NJL1-F1
#
_entry.id   AF-A0A3A6NJL1-F1
#
_cell.length_a   1.000
_cell.length_b   1.000
_cell.length_c   1.000
_cell.angle_alpha   90.00
_cell.angle_beta   90.00
_cell.angle_gamma   90.00
#
_symmetry.space_group_name_H-M   'P 1'
#
loop_
_entity.id
_entity.type
_entity.pdbx_description
1 polymer ?
#
loop_
_entity_poly.entity_id
_entity_poly.type
_entity_poly.pdbx_seq_one_letter_code
_entity_poly.pdbx_strand_id
1 'polypeptide(L)' 'MPRLGEKFDIDFEVIKRPRHEYQSLAYVDLGLPKAPAIMIGGDVIVEGRDIDEQELEKILRQRLAQK' A
#
# COMPACT_ATOMS: atom_id res chain seq x y z
N MET A 1 7.78 -1.95 -1.05
CA MET A 1 8.22 -1.06 -2.15
C MET A 1 9.68 -0.73 -1.91
N PRO A 2 10.62 -1.42 -2.56
CA PRO A 2 12.05 -1.24 -2.28
C PRO A 2 12.51 0.20 -2.55
N ARG A 3 12.13 0.76 -3.70
CA ARG A 3 12.67 2.04 -4.17
C ARG A 3 12.30 3.25 -3.31
N LEU A 4 11.01 3.45 -3.01
CA LEU A 4 10.59 4.61 -2.20
C LEU A 4 11.02 4.47 -0.73
N GLY A 5 11.02 3.25 -0.19
CA GLY A 5 11.53 2.96 1.16
C GLY A 5 13.05 3.06 1.28
N GLU A 6 13.80 2.85 0.19
CA GLU A 6 15.25 3.11 0.15
C GLU A 6 15.57 4.61 0.09
N LYS A 7 14.67 5.44 -0.46
CA LYS A 7 14.85 6.89 -0.60
C LYS A 7 14.65 7.65 0.72
N PHE A 8 13.78 7.14 1.58
CA PHE A 8 13.48 7.72 2.89
C PHE A 8 13.81 6.64 3.90
N ASP A 9 14.87 6.80 4.69
CA ASP A 9 15.32 5.85 5.70
C ASP A 9 14.20 5.56 6.73
N ILE A 10 13.32 4.61 6.39
CA ILE A 10 12.10 4.29 7.14
C ILE A 10 12.05 2.79 7.41
N ASP A 11 11.59 2.46 8.60
CA ASP A 11 11.29 1.07 8.95
C ASP A 11 10.06 0.59 8.18
N PHE A 12 10.18 -0.59 7.57
CA PHE A 12 9.06 -1.26 6.92
C PHE A 12 9.09 -2.77 7.18
N GLU A 13 7.90 -3.35 7.29
CA GLU A 13 7.71 -4.79 7.36
C GLU A 13 7.28 -5.35 5.99
N VAL A 14 7.85 -6.48 5.59
CA VAL A 14 7.43 -7.19 4.36
C VAL A 14 6.87 -8.56 4.73
N ILE A 15 5.55 -8.67 4.67
CA ILE A 15 4.85 -9.95 4.86
C ILE A 15 4.68 -10.61 3.49
N LYS A 16 5.26 -11.81 3.30
CA LYS A 16 5.09 -12.62 2.09
C LYS A 16 4.26 -13.85 2.39
N ARG A 17 3.11 -14.00 1.73
CA ARG A 17 2.27 -15.20 1.82
C ARG A 17 2.02 -15.82 0.43
N PRO A 18 1.62 -17.10 0.35
CA PRO A 18 1.16 -17.72 -0.88
C PRO A 18 -0.02 -16.97 -1.51
N ARG A 19 -0.09 -16.94 -2.84
CA ARG A 19 -1.14 -16.23 -3.59
C ARG A 19 -2.56 -16.64 -3.19
N HIS A 20 -2.79 -17.92 -2.86
CA HIS A 20 -4.10 -18.43 -2.49
C HIS A 20 -4.59 -17.88 -1.14
N GLU A 21 -3.69 -17.52 -0.21
CA GLU A 21 -4.07 -16.92 1.07
C GLU A 21 -4.64 -15.51 0.87
N TYR A 22 -4.09 -14.73 -0.06
CA TYR A 22 -4.62 -13.41 -0.45
C TYR A 22 -5.92 -13.47 -1.27
N GLN A 23 -6.31 -14.65 -1.74
CA GLN A 23 -7.56 -14.89 -2.48
C GLN A 23 -8.61 -15.61 -1.62
N SER A 24 -8.29 -15.90 -0.35
CA SER A 24 -9.19 -16.58 0.56
C SER A 24 -10.24 -15.63 1.15
N LEU A 25 -11.40 -16.16 1.54
CA LEU A 25 -12.43 -15.42 2.29
C LEU A 25 -11.84 -14.78 3.56
N ALA A 26 -10.90 -15.47 4.21
CA ALA A 26 -10.22 -14.96 5.40
C ALA A 26 -9.41 -13.67 5.15
N TYR A 27 -8.96 -13.40 3.92
CA TYR A 27 -8.33 -12.13 3.57
C TYR A 27 -9.36 -11.01 3.36
N VAL A 28 -10.54 -11.34 2.84
CA VAL A 28 -11.67 -10.40 2.70
C VAL A 28 -12.17 -9.96 4.08
N ASP A 29 -12.20 -10.88 5.03
CA ASP A 29 -12.63 -10.62 6.42
C ASP A 29 -11.67 -9.69 7.19
N LEU A 30 -10.44 -9.46 6.69
CA LEU A 30 -9.50 -8.49 7.27
C LEU A 30 -9.89 -7.03 6.97
N GLY A 31 -10.91 -6.80 6.13
CA GLY A 31 -11.32 -5.45 5.70
C GLY A 31 -10.26 -4.75 4.84
N LEU A 32 -9.33 -5.52 4.26
CA LEU A 32 -8.28 -5.01 3.40
C LEU A 32 -8.76 -4.89 1.95
N PRO A 33 -8.31 -3.86 1.20
CA PRO A 33 -8.68 -3.66 -0.19
C PRO A 33 -8.14 -4.77 -1.09
N LYS A 34 -8.78 -4.91 -2.24
CA LYS A 34 -8.44 -5.91 -3.25
C LYS A 34 -7.05 -5.62 -3.84
N ALA A 35 -6.14 -6.57 -3.69
CA ALA A 35 -4.80 -6.47 -4.26
C ALA A 35 -4.82 -6.41 -5.81
N PRO A 36 -3.91 -5.67 -6.46
CA PRO A 36 -2.93 -4.75 -5.86
C PRO A 36 -3.62 -3.50 -5.29
N ALA A 37 -3.21 -3.06 -4.10
CA ALA A 37 -3.78 -1.90 -3.43
C ALA A 37 -2.76 -1.17 -2.56
N ILE A 38 -3.00 0.12 -2.33
CA ILE A 38 -2.22 0.99 -1.44
C ILE A 38 -3.18 1.71 -0.49
N MET A 39 -2.89 1.63 0.81
CA MET A 39 -3.58 2.38 1.85
C MET A 39 -2.61 3.31 2.57
N ILE A 40 -3.09 4.49 2.97
CA ILE A 40 -2.33 5.47 3.77
C ILE A 40 -3.21 5.91 4.94
N GLY A 41 -2.80 5.62 6.17
CA GLY A 41 -3.51 6.06 7.38
C GLY A 41 -4.93 5.51 7.53
N GLY A 42 -5.24 4.38 6.89
CA GLY A 42 -6.58 3.77 6.87
C GLY A 42 -7.39 4.04 5.61
N ASP A 43 -6.99 5.04 4.80
CA ASP A 43 -7.67 5.37 3.55
C ASP A 43 -7.10 4.58 2.38
N VAL A 44 -7.97 4.02 1.54
CA VAL A 44 -7.60 3.38 0.28
C VAL A 44 -7.28 4.45 -0.76
N ILE A 45 -6.07 4.41 -1.32
CA ILE A 45 -5.60 5.36 -2.35
C ILE A 45 -5.74 4.75 -3.74
N VAL A 46 -5.40 3.47 -3.87
CA VAL A 46 -5.48 2.72 -5.11
C VAL A 46 -5.93 1.30 -4.79
N GLU A 47 -6.82 0.77 -5.61
CA GLU A 47 -7.32 -0.60 -5.52
C GLU A 47 -7.46 -1.18 -6.93
N GLY A 48 -7.05 -2.44 -7.09
CA GLY A 48 -7.21 -3.22 -8.31
C GLY A 48 -6.38 -2.76 -9.51
N ARG A 49 -5.48 -1.78 -9.33
CA ARG A 49 -4.60 -1.24 -10.37
C ARG A 49 -3.23 -0.86 -9.82
N ASP A 50 -2.27 -0.70 -10.72
CA ASP A 50 -0.96 -0.14 -10.39
C ASP A 50 -1.01 1.40 -10.31
N ILE A 51 0.02 1.99 -9.69
CA ILE A 51 0.24 3.43 -9.60
C ILE A 51 1.69 3.75 -9.98
N ASP A 52 1.90 4.92 -10.57
CA ASP A 52 3.25 5.42 -10.81
C ASP A 52 3.93 5.88 -9.50
N GLU A 53 5.24 5.71 -9.41
CA GLU A 53 6.02 6.07 -8.22
C GLU A 53 5.97 7.58 -7.92
N GLN A 54 6.01 8.43 -8.95
CA GLN A 54 5.94 9.89 -8.79
C GLN A 54 4.55 10.32 -8.33
N GLU A 55 3.51 9.66 -8.82
CA GLU A 55 2.13 9.89 -8.41
C GLU A 55 1.96 9.53 -6.92
N LEU A 56 2.46 8.37 -6.50
CA LEU A 56 2.43 7.95 -5.10
C LEU A 56 3.21 8.90 -4.18
N GLU A 57 4.42 9.33 -4.58
CA GLU A 57 5.22 10.28 -3.81
C GLU A 57 4.48 11.61 -3.63
N LYS A 58 3.82 12.11 -4.69
CA LYS A 58 3.02 13.34 -4.62
C LYS A 58 1.87 13.20 -3.61
N ILE A 59 1.15 12.09 -3.60
CA ILE A 59 0.06 11.82 -2.67
C ILE A 59 0.57 11.79 -1.22
N LEU A 60 1.70 11.13 -0.98
CA LEU A 60 2.33 11.08 0.34
C LEU A 60 2.70 12.48 0.83
N ARG A 61 3.34 13.30 -0.01
CA ARG A 61 3.70 14.69 0.33
C ARG A 61 2.47 15.54 0.64
N GLN A 62 1.41 15.41 -0.15
CA GLN A 62 0.15 16.13 0.07
C GLN A 62 -0.50 15.74 1.41
N ARG A 63 -0.48 14.47 1.79
CA ARG A 63 -1.04 14.02 3.07
C ARG A 63 -0.22 14.47 4.27
N LEU A 64 1.11 14.49 4.16
CA LEU A 64 1.98 15.01 5.21
C LEU A 64 1.81 16.52 5.42
N ALA A 65 1.56 17.28 4.34
CA ALA A 65 1.37 18.73 4.42
C ALA A 65 0.01 19.16 5.00
N GLN A 66 -0.97 18.24 5.07
CA GLN A 66 -2.29 18.47 5.65
C GLN A 66 -2.35 18.22 7.16
N LYS A 67 -1.20 17.93 7.79
CA LYS A 67 -1.09 17.61 9.22
C LYS A 67 -0.49 18.78 10.00
#